data_AF-V6IX70-F1
#
_entry.id   AF-V6IX70-F1
#
_cell.length_a   1.000
_cell.length_b   1.000
_cell.length_c   1.000
_cell.angle_alpha   90.00
_cell.angle_beta   90.00
_cell.angle_gamma   90.00
#
_symmetry.space_group_name_H-M   'P 1'
#
loop_
_entity.id
_entity.type
_entity.pdbx_description
1 polymer ?
#
loop_
_entity_poly.entity_id
_entity_poly.type
_entity_poly.pdbx_seq_one_letter_code
_entity_poly.pdbx_strand_id
1 'polypeptide(L)'
;MDARHEQPLKTLFLHELKRRRENGRKGINAQWRLVYFFSFIVIAMILTIYFNLIYHVQLKYIWNICWGIPWMIFGLSISLIHREWRNETVGWWLTFPYPRSTLVAAKFWAMLVRGVSLACSILLLIIVFGAFATLVSSTLSFGDFLAFIKSGLIPILLDLAALPLAVGAGLILGTLGRTKLRPAMPLFWIIWGLSWGLSGSAGWFEPLSQFKIPIELVAAIIGSWLLTWILILLASWLLEKKLDL
;
A
#
# COMPACT_ATOMS: atom_id res chain seq x y z
N MET A 1 12.44 51.47 -7.17
CA MET A 1 12.05 50.06 -7.33
C MET A 1 13.29 49.21 -7.10
N ASP A 2 13.55 48.86 -5.85
CA ASP A 2 14.82 48.27 -5.39
C ASP A 2 14.84 46.75 -5.57
N ALA A 3 15.61 46.27 -6.55
CA ALA A 3 15.88 44.86 -6.81
C ALA A 3 16.69 44.15 -5.69
N ARG A 4 17.03 44.85 -4.60
CA ARG A 4 17.84 44.31 -3.48
C ARG A 4 17.05 43.50 -2.45
N HIS A 5 15.71 43.58 -2.43
CA HIS A 5 14.89 42.82 -1.47
C HIS A 5 14.42 41.44 -1.96
N GLU A 6 14.53 41.11 -3.25
CA GLU A 6 14.09 39.80 -3.78
C GLU A 6 15.13 38.67 -3.55
N GLN A 7 16.42 39.01 -3.53
CA GLN A 7 17.49 38.03 -3.31
C GLN A 7 17.44 37.31 -1.96
N PRO A 8 17.21 37.96 -0.79
CA PRO A 8 17.18 37.28 0.50
C PRO A 8 16.01 36.30 0.63
N LEU A 9 14.87 36.60 0.01
CA LEU A 9 13.66 35.77 0.08
C LEU A 9 13.84 34.48 -0.72
N LYS A 10 14.46 34.57 -1.91
CA LYS A 10 14.78 33.41 -2.74
C LYS A 10 15.83 32.50 -2.08
N THR A 11 16.86 33.06 -1.47
CA THR A 11 17.86 32.28 -0.73
C THR A 11 17.28 31.66 0.54
N LEU A 12 16.43 32.36 1.29
CA LEU A 12 15.69 31.80 2.43
C LEU A 12 14.79 30.62 2.00
N PHE A 13 14.03 30.77 0.92
CA PHE A 13 13.20 29.69 0.38
C PHE A 13 14.03 28.48 -0.06
N LEU A 14 15.12 28.70 -0.79
CA LEU A 14 16.01 27.61 -1.21
C LEU A 14 16.69 26.93 -0.02
N HIS A 15 17.07 27.69 1.00
CA HIS A 15 17.68 27.17 2.22
C HIS A 15 16.68 26.35 3.04
N GLU A 16 15.44 26.82 3.15
CA GLU A 16 14.33 26.11 3.81
C GLU A 16 13.95 24.83 3.05
N LEU A 17 13.86 24.88 1.71
CA LEU A 17 13.63 23.70 0.87
C LEU A 17 14.77 22.68 0.98
N LYS A 18 16.03 23.14 1.01
CA LYS A 18 17.20 22.28 1.18
C LYS A 18 17.22 21.63 2.57
N ARG A 19 16.96 22.41 3.62
CA ARG A 19 16.84 21.91 5.00
C ARG A 19 15.69 20.90 5.16
N ARG A 20 14.55 21.12 4.50
CA ARG A 20 13.42 20.17 4.47
C ARG A 20 13.76 18.89 3.70
N ARG A 21 14.53 18.97 2.60
CA ARG A 21 15.05 17.81 1.87
C ARG A 21 16.02 16.98 2.72
N GLU A 22 16.91 17.66 3.45
CA GLU A 22 17.93 17.03 4.31
C GLU A 22 17.32 16.44 5.59
N ASN A 23 16.41 17.15 6.25
CA ASN A 23 15.69 16.67 7.44
C ASN A 23 14.62 15.62 7.12
N GLY A 24 14.04 15.67 5.92
CA GLY A 24 12.98 14.76 5.49
C GLY A 24 13.45 13.32 5.24
N ARG A 25 14.75 13.09 5.09
CA ARG A 25 15.34 11.76 4.85
C ARG A 25 16.85 11.77 5.05
N LYS A 26 17.33 11.47 6.27
CA LYS A 26 18.54 10.63 6.39
C LYS A 26 18.16 9.22 5.95
N GLY A 27 17.89 9.06 4.65
CA GLY A 27 17.59 7.77 4.06
C GLY A 27 18.82 6.89 4.18
N ILE A 28 18.61 5.58 4.39
CA ILE A 28 19.69 4.61 4.33
C ILE A 28 20.44 4.81 3.00
N ASN A 29 21.77 4.87 3.06
CA ASN A 29 22.64 5.00 1.88
C ASN A 29 22.23 3.94 0.84
N ALA A 30 22.25 4.31 -0.44
CA ALA A 30 21.87 3.42 -1.54
C ALA A 30 22.66 2.10 -1.51
N GLN A 31 23.94 2.15 -1.13
CA GLN A 31 24.78 0.97 -0.96
C GLN A 31 24.24 0.02 0.12
N TRP A 32 23.89 0.53 1.29
CA TRP A 32 23.30 -0.27 2.36
C TRP A 32 21.93 -0.85 1.97
N ARG A 33 21.14 -0.12 1.18
CA ARG A 33 19.88 -0.66 0.61
C ARG A 33 20.14 -1.85 -0.31
N LEU A 34 21.18 -1.79 -1.15
CA LEU A 34 21.58 -2.92 -1.99
C LEU A 34 22.07 -4.10 -1.15
N VAL A 35 22.90 -3.85 -0.13
CA VAL A 35 23.37 -4.91 0.79
C VAL A 35 22.18 -5.62 1.45
N TYR A 36 21.23 -4.88 2.03
CA TYR A 36 20.05 -5.50 2.63
C TYR A 36 19.20 -6.28 1.61
N PHE A 37 19.07 -5.77 0.39
CA PHE A 37 18.34 -6.44 -0.68
C PHE A 37 19.00 -7.76 -1.09
N PHE A 38 20.32 -7.77 -1.31
CA PHE A 38 21.05 -8.99 -1.64
C PHE A 38 21.07 -9.99 -0.49
N SER A 39 21.29 -9.53 0.75
CA SER A 39 21.21 -10.40 1.93
C SER A 39 19.84 -11.05 2.06
N PHE A 40 18.76 -10.30 1.81
CA PHE A 40 17.40 -10.84 1.80
C PHE A 40 17.22 -11.91 0.72
N ILE A 41 17.69 -11.69 -0.50
CA ILE A 41 17.64 -12.68 -1.59
C ILE A 41 18.41 -13.95 -1.21
N VAL A 42 19.64 -13.82 -0.70
CA VAL A 42 20.48 -14.96 -0.32
C VAL A 42 19.81 -15.78 0.79
N ILE A 43 19.28 -15.12 1.83
CA ILE A 43 18.55 -15.80 2.91
C ILE A 43 17.32 -16.51 2.35
N ALA A 44 16.54 -15.86 1.48
CA ALA A 44 15.37 -16.47 0.86
C ALA A 44 15.75 -17.71 0.02
N MET A 45 16.85 -17.65 -0.74
CA MET A 45 17.36 -18.80 -1.50
C MET A 45 17.75 -19.97 -0.60
N ILE A 46 18.52 -19.70 0.47
CA ILE A 46 18.94 -20.73 1.44
C ILE A 46 17.72 -21.39 2.09
N LEU A 47 16.76 -20.59 2.55
CA LEU A 47 15.53 -21.11 3.14
C LEU A 47 14.75 -21.95 2.14
N THR A 48 14.65 -21.52 0.89
CA THR A 48 13.93 -22.27 -0.16
C THR A 48 14.55 -23.65 -0.38
N ILE A 49 15.88 -23.71 -0.48
CA ILE A 49 16.61 -24.97 -0.64
C ILE A 49 16.35 -25.87 0.57
N TYR A 50 16.50 -25.32 1.79
CA TYR A 50 16.28 -26.06 3.04
C TYR A 50 14.86 -26.63 3.15
N PHE A 51 13.83 -25.79 2.93
CA PHE A 51 12.44 -26.22 3.02
C PHE A 51 12.06 -27.21 1.90
N ASN A 52 12.62 -27.05 0.71
CA ASN A 52 12.35 -27.99 -0.38
C ASN A 52 12.92 -29.39 -0.08
N LEU A 53 14.10 -29.45 0.55
CA LEU A 53 14.73 -30.72 0.92
C LEU A 53 13.99 -31.47 2.03
N ILE A 54 13.33 -30.76 2.97
CA ILE A 54 12.73 -31.37 4.17
C ILE A 54 11.22 -31.52 4.07
N TYR A 55 10.51 -30.52 3.55
CA TYR A 55 9.06 -30.39 3.71
C TYR A 55 8.25 -30.46 2.41
N HIS A 56 8.89 -30.61 1.24
CA HIS A 56 8.25 -30.59 -0.07
C HIS A 56 7.29 -29.39 -0.24
N VAL A 57 7.88 -28.20 -0.40
CA VAL A 57 7.15 -26.91 -0.42
C VAL A 57 6.03 -26.92 -1.45
N GLN A 58 4.80 -26.75 -1.00
CA GLN A 58 3.67 -26.49 -1.88
C GLN A 58 3.67 -25.02 -2.28
N LEU A 59 4.01 -24.72 -3.54
CA LEU A 59 4.12 -23.34 -4.03
C LEU A 59 2.85 -22.51 -3.83
N LYS A 60 1.68 -23.17 -3.81
CA LYS A 60 0.38 -22.51 -3.64
C LYS A 60 0.30 -21.58 -2.42
N TYR A 61 1.00 -21.90 -1.33
CA TYR A 61 0.95 -21.11 -0.10
C TYR A 61 1.75 -19.80 -0.17
N ILE A 62 2.64 -19.65 -1.15
CA ILE A 62 3.41 -18.42 -1.36
C ILE A 62 2.47 -17.25 -1.69
N TRP A 63 1.35 -17.52 -2.37
CA TRP A 63 0.34 -16.53 -2.71
C TRP A 63 -0.33 -15.89 -1.50
N ASN A 64 -0.25 -16.50 -0.30
CA ASN A 64 -0.76 -15.89 0.93
C ASN A 64 -0.04 -14.58 1.28
N ILE A 65 1.16 -14.34 0.74
CA ILE A 65 1.88 -13.07 0.90
C ILE A 65 1.06 -11.91 0.28
N CYS A 66 0.28 -12.15 -0.77
CA CYS A 66 -0.49 -11.13 -1.46
C CYS A 66 -1.53 -10.47 -0.54
N TRP A 67 -2.07 -11.22 0.44
CA TRP A 67 -2.97 -10.70 1.48
C TRP A 67 -2.34 -9.60 2.34
N GLY A 68 -1.00 -9.51 2.39
CA GLY A 68 -0.31 -8.40 3.06
C GLY A 68 -0.32 -7.09 2.27
N ILE A 69 -0.60 -7.12 0.96
CA ILE A 69 -0.49 -5.95 0.08
C ILE A 69 -1.50 -4.85 0.47
N PRO A 70 -2.82 -5.12 0.59
CA PRO A 70 -3.76 -4.07 0.95
C PRO A 70 -3.47 -3.50 2.35
N TRP A 71 -3.02 -4.35 3.27
CA TRP A 71 -2.57 -3.92 4.61
C TRP A 71 -1.38 -2.96 4.57
N MET A 72 -0.37 -3.25 3.75
CA MET A 72 0.76 -2.34 3.54
C MET A 72 0.31 -1.01 2.94
N ILE A 73 -0.57 -1.04 1.93
CA ILE A 73 -1.07 0.17 1.27
C ILE A 73 -1.93 1.02 2.21
N PHE A 74 -2.73 0.40 3.06
CA PHE A 74 -3.43 1.07 4.16
C PHE A 74 -2.45 1.85 5.04
N GLY A 75 -1.40 1.19 5.55
CA GLY A 75 -0.36 1.84 6.37
C GLY A 75 0.41 2.96 5.64
N LEU A 76 0.71 2.77 4.36
CA LEU A 76 1.37 3.79 3.54
C LEU A 76 0.47 5.01 3.30
N SER A 77 -0.85 4.81 3.18
CA SER A 77 -1.83 5.88 2.99
C SER A 77 -1.97 6.74 4.26
N ILE A 78 -2.00 6.11 5.44
CA ILE A 78 -1.91 6.83 6.73
C ILE A 78 -0.60 7.63 6.81
N SER A 79 0.51 7.00 6.43
CA SER A 79 1.83 7.61 6.48
C SER A 79 1.96 8.81 5.54
N LEU A 80 1.28 8.79 4.39
CA LEU A 80 1.23 9.93 3.47
C LEU A 80 0.66 11.16 4.18
N ILE A 81 -0.51 11.03 4.79
CA ILE A 81 -1.15 12.11 5.56
C ILE A 81 -0.26 12.51 6.74
N HIS A 82 0.26 11.56 7.50
CA HIS A 82 1.14 11.88 8.62
C HIS A 82 2.37 12.71 8.21
N ARG A 83 3.00 12.38 7.06
CA ARG A 83 4.16 13.09 6.53
C ARG A 83 3.84 14.50 6.12
N GLU A 84 2.67 14.74 5.51
CA GLU A 84 2.25 16.09 5.12
C GLU A 84 2.16 17.00 6.34
N TRP A 85 1.55 16.52 7.43
CA TRP A 85 1.44 17.28 8.67
C TRP A 85 2.81 17.50 9.32
N ARG A 86 3.65 16.46 9.37
CA ARG A 86 4.99 16.55 9.95
C ARG A 86 5.91 17.50 9.18
N ASN A 87 5.73 17.60 7.87
CA ASN A 87 6.54 18.44 6.99
C ASN A 87 5.94 19.84 6.81
N GLU A 88 4.85 20.17 7.51
CA GLU A 88 4.11 21.46 7.40
C GLU A 88 3.67 21.80 5.97
N THR A 89 3.58 20.80 5.08
CA THR A 89 3.10 21.00 3.70
C THR A 89 1.58 21.06 3.62
N VAL A 90 0.91 20.83 4.75
CA VAL A 90 -0.55 20.88 4.89
C VAL A 90 -1.12 22.24 4.56
N GLY A 91 -0.52 23.31 5.09
CA GLY A 91 -0.96 24.67 4.79
C GLY A 91 -0.93 24.96 3.29
N TRP A 92 0.11 24.48 2.58
CA TRP A 92 0.28 24.72 1.14
C TRP A 92 -0.80 24.12 0.28
N TRP A 93 -1.19 22.86 0.51
CA TRP A 93 -2.21 22.26 -0.33
C TRP A 93 -3.63 22.66 0.08
N LEU A 94 -3.80 23.13 1.32
CA LEU A 94 -5.08 23.63 1.80
C LEU A 94 -5.37 25.08 1.41
N THR A 95 -4.36 25.87 1.05
CA THR A 95 -4.56 27.21 0.51
C THR A 95 -4.91 27.21 -0.97
N PHE A 96 -4.78 26.08 -1.68
CA PHE A 96 -5.18 26.03 -3.07
C PHE A 96 -6.70 26.27 -3.23
N PRO A 97 -7.11 27.00 -4.29
CA PRO A 97 -8.51 27.29 -4.59
C PRO A 97 -9.22 26.08 -5.23
N TYR A 98 -8.98 24.88 -4.70
CA TYR A 98 -9.61 23.64 -5.13
C TYR A 98 -10.48 23.07 -4.01
N PRO A 99 -11.60 22.42 -4.34
CA PRO A 99 -12.43 21.77 -3.33
C PRO A 99 -11.65 20.65 -2.63
N ARG A 100 -11.95 20.44 -1.35
CA ARG A 100 -11.26 19.45 -0.51
C ARG A 100 -11.36 18.03 -1.08
N SER A 101 -12.48 17.71 -1.73
CA SER A 101 -12.69 16.45 -2.44
C SER A 101 -11.67 16.19 -3.54
N THR A 102 -11.36 17.18 -4.38
CA THR A 102 -10.34 17.05 -5.44
C THR A 102 -8.94 16.82 -4.85
N LEU A 103 -8.61 17.50 -3.75
CA LEU A 103 -7.31 17.36 -3.09
C LEU A 103 -7.14 15.97 -2.46
N VAL A 104 -8.18 15.45 -1.81
CA VAL A 104 -8.18 14.08 -1.27
C VAL A 104 -8.16 13.05 -2.40
N ALA A 105 -8.94 13.25 -3.46
CA ALA A 105 -8.96 12.38 -4.63
C ALA A 105 -7.59 12.29 -5.33
N ALA A 106 -6.86 13.41 -5.43
CA ALA A 106 -5.50 13.41 -5.96
C ALA A 106 -4.55 12.54 -5.12
N LYS A 107 -4.64 12.62 -3.79
CA LYS A 107 -3.85 11.77 -2.87
C LYS A 107 -4.27 10.30 -2.97
N PHE A 108 -5.56 10.04 -3.13
CA PHE A 108 -6.10 8.70 -3.39
C PHE A 108 -5.50 8.09 -4.66
N TRP A 109 -5.56 8.77 -5.79
CA TRP A 109 -4.99 8.27 -7.05
C TRP A 109 -3.48 8.07 -6.97
N ALA A 110 -2.76 9.00 -6.35
CA ALA A 110 -1.32 8.85 -6.13
C ALA A 110 -0.97 7.59 -5.32
N MET A 111 -1.75 7.30 -4.28
CA MET A 111 -1.59 6.09 -3.48
C MET A 111 -2.04 4.83 -4.20
N LEU A 112 -3.09 4.91 -5.04
CA LEU A 112 -3.56 3.79 -5.84
C LEU A 112 -2.51 3.35 -6.85
N VAL A 113 -1.93 4.29 -7.61
CA VAL A 113 -0.83 4.02 -8.57
C VAL A 113 0.38 3.41 -7.84
N ARG A 114 0.72 3.96 -6.67
CA ARG A 114 1.79 3.41 -5.84
C ARG A 114 1.46 2.00 -5.33
N GLY A 115 0.20 1.75 -5.01
CA GLY A 115 -0.31 0.44 -4.62
C GLY A 115 -0.19 -0.60 -5.72
N VAL A 116 -0.63 -0.25 -6.93
CA VAL A 116 -0.48 -1.08 -8.13
C VAL A 116 0.99 -1.36 -8.42
N SER A 117 1.85 -0.33 -8.38
CA SER A 117 3.29 -0.50 -8.58
C SER A 117 3.93 -1.45 -7.55
N LEU A 118 3.53 -1.35 -6.27
CA LEU A 118 3.98 -2.27 -5.23
C LEU A 118 3.50 -3.70 -5.51
N ALA A 119 2.22 -3.87 -5.86
CA ALA A 119 1.63 -5.17 -6.17
C ALA A 119 2.34 -5.83 -7.37
N CYS A 120 2.60 -5.09 -8.44
CA CYS A 120 3.37 -5.57 -9.60
C CYS A 120 4.80 -5.98 -9.20
N SER A 121 5.44 -5.21 -8.32
CA SER A 121 6.80 -5.53 -7.83
C SER A 121 6.81 -6.83 -7.01
N ILE A 122 5.83 -7.02 -6.14
CA ILE A 122 5.69 -8.24 -5.32
C ILE A 122 5.35 -9.44 -6.21
N LEU A 123 4.46 -9.27 -7.19
CA LEU A 123 4.12 -10.31 -8.17
C LEU A 123 5.37 -10.77 -8.95
N LEU A 124 6.18 -9.83 -9.43
CA LEU A 124 7.43 -10.15 -10.12
C LEU A 124 8.35 -10.97 -9.22
N LEU A 125 8.51 -10.58 -7.96
CA LEU A 125 9.33 -11.32 -6.98
C LEU A 125 8.80 -12.73 -6.74
N ILE A 126 7.47 -12.90 -6.60
CA ILE A 126 6.85 -14.22 -6.40
C ILE A 126 7.03 -15.11 -7.63
N ILE A 127 6.90 -14.58 -8.85
CA ILE A 127 7.13 -15.33 -10.09
C ILE A 127 8.59 -15.76 -10.20
N VAL A 128 9.54 -14.85 -9.98
CA VAL A 128 10.98 -15.15 -10.01
C VAL A 128 11.33 -16.22 -8.98
N PHE A 129 10.76 -16.09 -7.77
CA PHE A 129 10.92 -17.08 -6.71
C PHE A 129 10.36 -18.44 -7.09
N GLY A 130 9.14 -18.50 -7.64
CA GLY A 130 8.51 -19.74 -8.10
C GLY A 130 9.31 -20.41 -9.21
N ALA A 131 9.81 -19.63 -10.17
CA ALA A 131 10.67 -20.14 -11.25
C ALA A 131 11.97 -20.72 -10.69
N PHE A 132 12.61 -20.02 -9.75
CA PHE A 132 13.82 -20.51 -9.08
C PHE A 132 13.55 -21.81 -8.29
N ALA A 133 12.45 -21.86 -7.54
CA ALA A 133 12.06 -23.06 -6.78
C ALA A 133 11.82 -24.27 -7.70
N THR A 134 11.19 -24.07 -8.85
CA THR A 134 11.00 -25.13 -9.86
C THR A 134 12.32 -25.57 -10.49
N LEU A 135 13.25 -24.65 -10.75
CA LEU A 135 14.57 -25.01 -11.32
C LEU A 135 15.45 -25.81 -10.37
N VAL A 136 15.36 -25.55 -9.06
CA VAL A 136 16.19 -26.21 -8.05
C VAL A 136 15.56 -27.53 -7.59
N SER A 137 14.25 -27.67 -7.68
CA SER A 137 13.57 -28.87 -7.21
C SER A 137 13.65 -30.02 -8.22
N SER A 138 14.00 -31.22 -7.75
CA SER A 138 13.94 -32.44 -8.55
C SER A 138 12.52 -32.97 -8.73
N THR A 139 11.55 -32.47 -7.96
CA THR A 139 10.17 -32.99 -7.94
C THR A 139 9.16 -32.11 -8.67
N LEU A 140 9.53 -30.86 -8.99
CA LEU A 140 8.61 -29.89 -9.62
C LEU A 140 8.83 -29.86 -11.12
N SER A 141 7.74 -29.95 -11.87
CA SER A 141 7.75 -29.82 -13.32
C SER A 141 7.45 -28.38 -13.77
N PHE A 142 7.73 -28.10 -15.05
CA PHE A 142 7.26 -26.85 -15.67
C PHE A 142 5.72 -26.72 -15.66
N GLY A 143 5.00 -27.85 -15.67
CA GLY A 143 3.54 -27.86 -15.53
C GLY A 143 3.08 -27.32 -14.17
N ASP A 144 3.78 -27.68 -13.10
CA ASP A 144 3.48 -27.21 -11.74
C ASP A 144 3.74 -25.71 -11.60
N PHE A 145 4.77 -25.19 -12.26
CA PHE A 145 5.04 -23.76 -12.33
C PHE A 145 3.92 -22.98 -13.05
N LEU A 146 3.42 -23.49 -14.17
CA LEU A 146 2.29 -22.87 -14.87
C LEU A 146 1.00 -22.92 -14.04
N ALA A 147 0.74 -24.04 -13.36
CA ALA A 147 -0.39 -24.16 -12.43
C ALA A 147 -0.25 -23.20 -11.24
N PHE A 148 0.98 -23.00 -10.75
CA PHE A 148 1.30 -22.01 -9.73
C PHE A 148 1.00 -20.57 -10.19
N ILE A 149 1.43 -20.17 -11.39
CA ILE A 149 1.10 -18.83 -11.94
C ILE A 149 -0.42 -18.67 -12.05
N LYS A 150 -1.11 -19.66 -12.63
CA LYS A 150 -2.57 -19.60 -12.83
C LYS A 150 -3.31 -19.48 -11.50
N SER A 151 -2.89 -20.22 -10.47
CA SER A 151 -3.52 -20.15 -9.14
C SER A 151 -3.29 -18.81 -8.44
N GLY A 152 -2.21 -18.08 -8.77
CA GLY A 152 -1.91 -16.76 -8.20
C GLY A 152 -2.66 -15.57 -8.77
N LEU A 153 -3.18 -15.69 -10.01
CA LEU A 153 -3.85 -14.58 -10.68
C LEU A 153 -5.10 -14.13 -9.93
N ILE A 154 -5.89 -15.08 -9.42
CA ILE A 154 -7.14 -14.79 -8.70
C ILE A 154 -6.87 -14.03 -7.39
N PRO A 155 -5.97 -14.51 -6.50
CA PRO A 155 -5.55 -13.76 -5.31
C PRO A 155 -5.12 -12.33 -5.60
N ILE A 156 -4.32 -12.12 -6.64
CA ILE A 156 -3.84 -10.79 -7.00
C ILE A 156 -4.97 -9.89 -7.49
N LEU A 157 -5.87 -10.40 -8.32
CA LEU A 157 -7.02 -9.62 -8.80
C LEU A 157 -7.92 -9.18 -7.64
N LEU A 158 -8.11 -10.06 -6.65
CA LEU A 158 -8.81 -9.72 -5.41
C LEU A 158 -8.09 -8.62 -4.61
N ASP A 159 -6.77 -8.73 -4.44
CA ASP A 159 -6.02 -7.71 -3.71
C ASP A 159 -6.07 -6.37 -4.44
N LEU A 160 -5.94 -6.37 -5.77
CA LEU A 160 -6.10 -5.18 -6.61
C LEU A 160 -7.52 -4.59 -6.48
N ALA A 161 -8.55 -5.43 -6.35
CA ALA A 161 -9.92 -4.99 -6.08
C ALA A 161 -10.12 -4.42 -4.67
N ALA A 162 -9.35 -4.89 -3.69
CA ALA A 162 -9.37 -4.39 -2.31
C ALA A 162 -8.50 -3.13 -2.12
N LEU A 163 -7.57 -2.84 -3.04
CA LEU A 163 -6.68 -1.67 -2.96
C LEU A 163 -7.41 -0.33 -2.80
N PRO A 164 -8.44 0.02 -3.61
CA PRO A 164 -9.18 1.26 -3.43
C PRO A 164 -9.68 1.44 -2.00
N LEU A 165 -10.27 0.38 -1.45
CA LEU A 165 -10.81 0.38 -0.10
C LEU A 165 -9.72 0.59 0.95
N ALA A 166 -8.60 -0.12 0.83
CA ALA A 166 -7.46 0.04 1.73
C ALA A 166 -6.86 1.45 1.68
N VAL A 167 -6.75 2.05 0.49
CA VAL A 167 -6.29 3.44 0.33
C VAL A 167 -7.28 4.41 0.98
N GLY A 168 -8.57 4.29 0.69
CA GLY A 168 -9.61 5.13 1.27
C GLY A 168 -9.64 5.06 2.80
N ALA A 169 -9.58 3.84 3.35
CA ALA A 169 -9.51 3.58 4.78
C ALA A 169 -8.24 4.17 5.42
N GLY A 170 -7.10 4.06 4.76
CA GLY A 170 -5.85 4.62 5.27
C GLY A 170 -5.82 6.14 5.23
N LEU A 171 -6.37 6.76 4.17
CA LEU A 171 -6.51 8.20 4.07
C LEU A 171 -7.43 8.75 5.16
N ILE A 172 -8.60 8.13 5.37
CA ILE A 172 -9.53 8.61 6.39
C ILE A 172 -8.96 8.50 7.78
N LEU A 173 -8.30 7.38 8.12
CA LEU A 173 -7.68 7.21 9.42
C LEU A 173 -6.53 8.19 9.64
N GLY A 174 -5.75 8.45 8.58
CA GLY A 174 -4.73 9.50 8.57
C GLY A 174 -5.30 10.88 8.86
N THR A 175 -6.44 11.23 8.24
CA THR A 175 -7.13 12.51 8.48
C THR A 175 -7.73 12.58 9.88
N LEU A 176 -8.44 11.53 10.34
CA LEU A 176 -9.07 11.42 11.66
C LEU A 176 -8.10 11.70 12.79
N GLY A 177 -6.87 11.19 12.69
CA GLY A 177 -5.83 11.43 13.70
C GLY A 177 -5.37 12.87 13.85
N ARG A 178 -5.78 13.76 12.93
CA ARG A 178 -5.54 15.21 12.96
C ARG A 178 -6.79 16.00 13.29
N THR A 179 -7.88 15.33 13.65
CA THR A 179 -9.16 15.95 14.01
C THR A 179 -9.51 15.81 15.50
N LYS A 180 -10.63 16.42 15.91
CA LYS A 180 -11.22 16.30 17.27
C LYS A 180 -11.76 14.88 17.46
N LEU A 181 -11.99 14.13 16.38
CA LEU A 181 -12.39 12.73 16.37
C LEU A 181 -11.20 11.76 16.47
N ARG A 182 -10.00 12.25 16.82
CA ARG A 182 -8.84 11.39 17.12
C ARG A 182 -9.16 10.25 18.12
N PRO A 183 -10.03 10.41 19.14
CA PRO A 183 -10.40 9.30 20.03
C PRO A 183 -11.09 8.13 19.31
N ALA A 184 -11.63 8.31 18.10
CA ALA A 184 -12.24 7.25 17.31
C ALA A 184 -11.21 6.36 16.56
N MET A 185 -9.92 6.73 16.53
CA MET A 185 -8.89 5.97 15.83
C MET A 185 -8.76 4.51 16.30
N PRO A 186 -8.76 4.18 17.61
CA PRO A 186 -8.68 2.80 18.07
C PRO A 186 -9.87 1.97 17.60
N LEU A 187 -11.08 2.55 17.61
CA LEU A 187 -12.28 1.87 17.10
C LEU A 187 -12.15 1.55 15.62
N PHE A 188 -11.68 2.51 14.81
CA PHE A 188 -11.43 2.27 13.40
C PHE A 188 -10.38 1.17 13.17
N TRP A 189 -9.32 1.14 13.98
CA TRP A 189 -8.30 0.09 13.94
C TRP A 189 -8.86 -1.29 14.27
N ILE A 190 -9.72 -1.38 15.30
CA ILE A 190 -10.37 -2.63 15.69
C ILE A 190 -11.29 -3.10 14.55
N ILE A 191 -12.12 -2.21 14.01
CA ILE A 191 -13.02 -2.54 12.90
C ILE A 191 -12.20 -3.01 11.69
N TRP A 192 -11.20 -2.24 11.27
CA TRP A 192 -10.36 -2.59 10.11
C TRP A 192 -9.59 -3.90 10.34
N GLY A 193 -8.96 -4.06 11.51
CA GLY A 193 -8.18 -5.24 11.85
C GLY A 193 -9.03 -6.51 11.95
N LEU A 194 -10.21 -6.42 12.58
CA LEU A 194 -11.16 -7.53 12.66
C LEU A 194 -11.75 -7.86 11.29
N SER A 195 -12.20 -6.87 10.53
CA SER A 195 -12.71 -7.10 9.18
C SER A 195 -11.64 -7.75 8.29
N TRP A 196 -10.43 -7.21 8.28
CA TRP A 196 -9.33 -7.78 7.51
C TRP A 196 -9.01 -9.21 7.96
N GLY A 197 -8.76 -9.39 9.27
CA GLY A 197 -8.39 -10.67 9.87
C GLY A 197 -9.44 -11.77 9.70
N LEU A 198 -10.72 -11.47 9.93
CA LEU A 198 -11.83 -12.41 9.76
C LEU A 198 -11.93 -12.87 8.31
N SER A 199 -11.80 -11.94 7.36
CA SER A 199 -11.84 -12.30 5.95
C SER A 199 -10.63 -13.13 5.53
N GLY A 200 -9.45 -12.91 6.13
CA GLY A 200 -8.28 -13.78 5.95
C GLY A 200 -8.49 -15.19 6.51
N SER A 201 -9.05 -15.30 7.73
CA SER A 201 -9.30 -16.60 8.39
C SER A 201 -10.45 -17.40 7.79
N ALA A 202 -11.44 -16.73 7.20
CA ALA A 202 -12.57 -17.38 6.52
C ALA A 202 -12.18 -17.97 5.14
N GLY A 203 -10.89 -18.01 4.83
CA GLY A 203 -10.38 -18.49 3.56
C GLY A 203 -10.77 -17.54 2.43
N TRP A 204 -10.25 -16.30 2.44
CA TRP A 204 -10.42 -15.32 1.35
C TRP A 204 -10.23 -15.95 -0.05
N PHE A 205 -9.43 -17.02 -0.16
CA PHE A 205 -9.14 -17.76 -1.38
C PHE A 205 -9.88 -19.11 -1.56
N GLU A 206 -10.51 -19.67 -0.52
CA GLU A 206 -11.16 -20.99 -0.61
C GLU A 206 -12.36 -21.03 -1.56
N PRO A 207 -13.32 -20.07 -1.51
CA PRO A 207 -14.49 -20.06 -2.40
C PRO A 207 -14.13 -19.88 -3.88
N LEU A 208 -12.94 -19.32 -4.17
CA LEU A 208 -12.52 -18.94 -5.52
C LEU A 208 -11.66 -19.98 -6.22
N SER A 209 -11.26 -21.03 -5.49
CA SER A 209 -10.54 -22.19 -6.05
C SER A 209 -11.35 -22.98 -7.09
N GLN A 210 -12.67 -22.75 -7.18
CA GLN A 210 -13.58 -23.43 -8.09
C GLN A 210 -13.79 -22.73 -9.45
N PHE A 211 -12.98 -21.72 -9.82
CA PHE A 211 -12.93 -21.08 -11.16
C PHE A 211 -14.25 -20.53 -11.75
N LYS A 212 -15.36 -20.55 -11.03
CA LYS A 212 -16.54 -19.75 -11.38
C LYS A 212 -16.28 -18.37 -10.84
N ILE A 213 -16.12 -17.37 -11.72
CA ILE A 213 -16.12 -15.95 -11.31
C ILE A 213 -17.45 -15.74 -10.59
N PRO A 214 -17.45 -15.64 -9.25
CA PRO A 214 -18.69 -15.53 -8.53
C PRO A 214 -19.24 -14.14 -8.83
N ILE A 215 -20.55 -14.00 -9.00
CA ILE A 215 -21.18 -12.67 -9.08
C ILE A 215 -20.85 -11.84 -7.83
N GLU A 216 -20.55 -12.53 -6.74
CA GLU A 216 -20.04 -12.04 -5.48
C GLU A 216 -18.69 -11.31 -5.63
N LEU A 217 -17.79 -11.73 -6.52
CA LEU A 217 -16.53 -11.02 -6.78
C LEU A 217 -16.79 -9.66 -7.43
N VAL A 218 -17.67 -9.63 -8.44
CA VAL A 218 -18.05 -8.38 -9.11
C VAL A 218 -18.77 -7.45 -8.14
N ALA A 219 -19.70 -7.99 -7.34
CA ALA A 219 -20.38 -7.25 -6.29
C ALA A 219 -19.40 -6.72 -5.23
N ALA A 220 -18.40 -7.50 -4.84
CA ALA A 220 -17.36 -7.08 -3.89
C ALA A 220 -16.48 -5.97 -4.47
N ILE A 221 -16.12 -6.03 -5.76
CA ILE A 221 -15.40 -4.95 -6.45
C ILE A 221 -16.25 -3.68 -6.46
N ILE A 222 -17.50 -3.75 -6.90
CA ILE A 222 -18.39 -2.58 -6.96
C ILE A 222 -18.59 -2.01 -5.55
N GLY A 223 -18.84 -2.88 -4.57
CA GLY A 223 -18.97 -2.50 -3.17
C GLY A 223 -17.72 -1.83 -2.61
N SER A 224 -16.52 -2.33 -2.94
CA SER A 224 -15.26 -1.74 -2.48
C SER A 224 -15.07 -0.33 -3.04
N TRP A 225 -15.39 -0.11 -4.32
CA TRP A 225 -15.32 1.21 -4.95
C TRP A 225 -16.37 2.18 -4.39
N LEU A 226 -17.60 1.74 -4.19
CA LEU A 226 -18.65 2.56 -3.57
C LEU A 226 -18.28 2.95 -2.13
N LEU A 227 -17.77 2.02 -1.34
CA LEU A 227 -17.33 2.31 0.02
C LEU A 227 -16.13 3.26 0.02
N THR A 228 -15.19 3.06 -0.90
CA THR A 228 -14.04 3.97 -1.10
C THR A 228 -14.50 5.39 -1.39
N TRP A 229 -15.49 5.56 -2.27
CA TRP A 229 -16.08 6.86 -2.57
C TRP A 229 -16.65 7.53 -1.32
N ILE A 230 -17.42 6.80 -0.50
CA ILE A 230 -17.95 7.29 0.77
C ILE A 230 -16.81 7.70 1.73
N LEU A 231 -15.75 6.90 1.82
CA LEU A 231 -14.59 7.21 2.67
C LEU A 231 -13.85 8.47 2.21
N ILE A 232 -13.71 8.68 0.89
CA ILE A 232 -13.13 9.91 0.32
C ILE A 232 -14.00 11.12 0.65
N LEU A 233 -15.32 11.01 0.50
CA LEU A 233 -16.24 12.08 0.87
C LEU A 233 -16.17 12.40 2.37
N LEU A 234 -16.16 11.38 3.22
CA LEU A 234 -16.05 11.57 4.67
C LEU A 234 -14.71 12.20 5.06
N ALA A 235 -13.60 11.77 4.46
CA ALA A 235 -12.29 12.40 4.66
C ALA A 235 -12.27 13.87 4.21
N SER A 236 -12.95 14.19 3.10
CA SER A 236 -13.06 15.55 2.58
C SER A 236 -13.88 16.45 3.51
N TRP A 237 -15.03 15.94 3.96
CA TRP A 237 -15.88 16.61 4.94
C TRP A 237 -15.14 16.84 6.26
N LEU A 238 -14.39 15.84 6.74
CA LEU A 238 -13.57 15.97 7.93
C LEU A 238 -12.55 17.09 7.80
N LEU A 239 -11.91 17.24 6.64
CA LEU A 239 -10.95 18.33 6.39
C LEU A 239 -11.63 19.69 6.32
N GLU A 240 -12.81 19.78 5.70
CA GLU A 240 -13.59 21.01 5.60
C GLU A 240 -14.02 21.52 6.98
N LYS A 241 -14.64 20.66 7.80
CA LYS A 241 -15.07 20.96 9.18
C LYS A 241 -13.93 21.27 10.16
N LYS A 242 -12.68 21.04 9.77
CA LYS A 242 -11.51 21.06 10.65
C LYS A 242 -10.48 22.12 10.33
N LEU A 243 -10.72 22.87 9.26
CA LEU A 243 -9.92 24.03 8.86
C LEU A 243 -10.55 25.36 9.23
N ASP A 244 -11.64 25.32 10.00
CA ASP A 244 -11.99 26.46 10.83
C ASP A 244 -10.99 26.49 12.00
N LEU A 245 -10.08 27.46 11.87
CA LEU A 245 -9.07 27.92 12.80
C LEU A 245 -9.50 27.84 14.28
#